data_AF-A0A661RK22-F1
#
_entry.id   AF-A0A661RK22-F1
#
_cell.length_a   1.000
_cell.length_b   1.000
_cell.length_c   1.000
_cell.angle_alpha   90.00
_cell.angle_beta   90.00
_cell.angle_gamma   90.00
#
_symmetry.space_group_name_H-M   'P 1'
#
loop_
_entity.id
_entity.type
_entity.pdbx_description
1 polymer ?
#
loop_
_entity_poly.entity_id
_entity_poly.type
_entity_poly.pdbx_seq_one_letter_code
_entity_poly.pdbx_strand_id
1 'polypeptide(L)'
;MPVQTSYTAEQVAAFEGQRANLGLTNITSKAAQAGDIPFGRAVVRGTADNQAKLPTAGSQGFLGITEMTTAWSENASDLHLYEQYREMNIIDFGLIWVYTEQSVVPGNAVYFRHTADTAPLDILGRFRKDTSGGDAELITGASFESTTAAGGIALVNLNTPGVGVLLSPDSSETITATTAVVGVDTEITYVDTTLGAMAASLADGTEGQNKKIMMTVDGGDCIITPANLAIGATLRLTDVFSSYTLQFSGTSWKVIAREGKSIVTITAATTAAMPLDVEIFIFDSTIGASTGAIAAGYPGQEVTMKMLVDGGDQVITPAVFLDGTIITFDNSDAAVILSDGTNWLSVGTPTAAIS
;
A
#
# COMPACT_ATOMS: atom_id res chain seq x y z
N MET A 1 31.62 -10.88 -62.37
CA MET A 1 30.52 -10.28 -61.57
C MET A 1 30.71 -10.76 -60.15
N PRO A 2 30.84 -9.89 -59.14
CA PRO A 2 30.86 -10.36 -57.77
C PRO A 2 29.52 -11.05 -57.49
N VAL A 3 29.57 -12.36 -57.26
CA VAL A 3 28.43 -13.17 -56.86
C VAL A 3 28.35 -13.08 -55.34
N GLN A 4 27.22 -12.59 -54.84
CA GLN A 4 26.90 -12.58 -53.42
C GLN A 4 26.73 -14.03 -52.96
N THR A 5 27.71 -14.55 -52.21
CA THR A 5 27.77 -15.95 -51.79
C THR A 5 27.12 -16.22 -50.44
N SER A 6 26.65 -15.18 -49.75
CA SER A 6 25.93 -15.30 -48.48
C SER A 6 24.82 -14.26 -48.35
N TYR A 7 23.69 -14.71 -47.83
CA TYR A 7 22.67 -13.88 -47.23
C TYR A 7 22.29 -14.53 -45.90
N THR A 8 22.12 -13.73 -44.85
CA THR A 8 21.51 -14.22 -43.62
C THR A 8 20.03 -14.42 -43.92
N ALA A 9 19.54 -15.67 -43.81
CA ALA A 9 18.14 -15.99 -44.12
C ALA A 9 17.16 -15.37 -43.11
N GLU A 10 17.66 -15.03 -41.92
CA GLU A 10 16.89 -14.42 -40.83
C GLU A 10 17.41 -13.00 -40.55
N GLN A 11 16.47 -12.07 -40.32
CA GLN A 11 16.78 -10.72 -39.90
C GLN A 11 17.06 -10.70 -38.39
N VAL A 12 17.98 -9.85 -37.95
CA VAL A 12 18.27 -9.67 -36.52
C VAL A 12 16.99 -9.25 -35.81
N ALA A 13 16.62 -9.99 -34.76
CA ALA A 13 15.31 -9.86 -34.10
C ALA A 13 15.04 -8.44 -33.56
N ALA A 14 16.07 -7.74 -33.07
CA ALA A 14 16.05 -6.34 -32.68
C ALA A 14 17.47 -5.82 -32.45
N PHE A 15 17.63 -4.50 -32.38
CA PHE A 15 18.87 -3.86 -31.95
C PHE A 15 18.81 -3.43 -30.48
N GLU A 16 19.98 -3.40 -29.84
CA GLU A 16 20.09 -2.93 -28.46
C GLU A 16 19.66 -1.45 -28.34
N GLY A 17 18.83 -1.14 -27.33
CA GLY A 17 18.29 0.20 -27.11
C GLY A 17 17.12 0.55 -28.02
N GLN A 18 16.72 -0.34 -28.94
CA GLN A 18 15.56 -0.12 -29.80
C GLN A 18 14.27 -0.19 -28.99
N ARG A 19 13.35 0.75 -29.20
CA ARG A 19 11.98 0.66 -28.67
C ARG A 19 11.25 -0.50 -29.33
N ALA A 20 10.56 -1.31 -28.54
CA ALA A 20 9.91 -2.51 -29.05
C ALA A 20 8.60 -2.22 -29.80
N ASN A 21 7.92 -1.13 -29.46
CA ASN A 21 6.68 -0.71 -30.09
C ASN A 21 6.51 0.81 -30.04
N LEU A 22 5.37 1.28 -30.57
CA LEU A 22 4.91 2.66 -30.47
C LEU A 22 3.95 2.86 -29.29
N GLY A 23 4.01 1.97 -28.30
CA GLY A 23 3.19 2.06 -27.08
C GLY A 23 3.60 3.26 -26.23
N LEU A 24 2.94 3.43 -25.08
CA LEU A 24 3.29 4.50 -24.16
C LEU A 24 4.71 4.27 -23.64
N THR A 25 5.58 5.25 -23.88
CA THR A 25 6.95 5.28 -23.38
C THR A 25 7.23 6.67 -22.87
N ASN A 26 7.87 6.78 -21.70
CA ASN A 26 8.38 8.07 -21.24
C ASN A 26 9.87 8.16 -21.57
N ILE A 27 10.26 9.27 -22.19
CA ILE A 27 11.62 9.51 -22.66
C ILE A 27 12.07 10.84 -22.09
N THR A 28 13.18 10.80 -21.36
CA THR A 28 13.80 11.98 -20.76
C THR A 28 15.20 12.19 -21.31
N SER A 29 15.63 13.44 -21.39
CA SER A 29 16.99 13.79 -21.85
C SER A 29 17.91 14.08 -20.68
N LYS A 30 19.14 13.55 -20.74
CA LYS A 30 20.21 13.82 -19.77
C LYS A 30 21.57 13.88 -20.48
N ALA A 31 22.50 14.65 -19.94
CA ALA A 31 23.87 14.71 -20.45
C ALA A 31 24.72 13.50 -20.00
N ALA A 32 25.47 12.90 -20.92
CA ALA A 32 26.37 11.77 -20.68
C ALA A 32 27.57 12.20 -19.85
N GLN A 33 27.66 11.71 -18.61
CA GLN A 33 28.76 12.00 -17.71
C GLN A 33 29.81 10.89 -17.75
N ALA A 34 31.07 11.28 -17.52
CA ALA A 34 32.18 10.38 -17.18
C ALA A 34 32.58 9.37 -18.27
N GLY A 35 32.11 9.55 -19.50
CA GLY A 35 32.60 8.84 -20.67
C GLY A 35 31.52 8.66 -21.73
N ASP A 36 31.86 7.87 -22.73
CA ASP A 36 30.96 7.43 -23.78
C ASP A 36 29.98 6.38 -23.24
N ILE A 37 28.69 6.54 -23.52
CA ILE A 37 27.63 5.67 -23.02
C ILE A 37 26.99 4.94 -24.21
N PRO A 38 27.13 3.60 -24.31
CA PRO A 38 26.48 2.82 -25.35
C PRO A 38 24.95 2.84 -25.24
N PHE A 39 24.26 2.53 -26.33
CA PHE A 39 22.80 2.32 -26.33
C PHE A 39 22.40 1.07 -25.54
N GLY A 40 21.15 1.04 -25.07
CA GLY A 40 20.56 -0.07 -24.32
C GLY A 40 21.26 -0.40 -23.01
N ARG A 41 21.90 0.58 -22.38
CA ARG A 41 22.55 0.44 -21.07
C ARG A 41 21.69 1.03 -19.97
N ALA A 42 21.65 0.37 -18.82
CA ALA A 42 21.16 0.99 -17.61
C ALA A 42 22.10 2.16 -17.23
N VAL A 43 21.50 3.30 -16.91
CA VAL A 43 22.21 4.49 -16.43
C VAL A 43 21.65 4.93 -15.09
N VAL A 44 22.53 5.53 -14.29
CA VAL A 44 22.23 6.00 -12.93
C VAL A 44 22.45 7.50 -12.85
N ARG A 45 21.91 8.11 -11.79
CA ARG A 45 22.07 9.54 -11.52
C ARG A 45 23.54 9.98 -11.55
N GLY A 46 23.81 11.04 -12.30
CA GLY A 46 25.12 11.70 -12.34
C GLY A 46 25.38 12.59 -11.12
N THR A 47 26.47 13.35 -11.16
CA THR A 47 26.81 14.29 -10.08
C THR A 47 25.95 15.55 -10.06
N ALA A 48 25.37 15.91 -11.21
CA ALA A 48 24.44 17.02 -11.35
C ALA A 48 23.05 16.51 -11.76
N ASP A 49 22.00 17.28 -11.49
CA ASP A 49 20.60 16.88 -11.72
C ASP A 49 20.26 16.60 -13.20
N ASN A 50 21.02 17.20 -14.12
CA ASN A 50 20.85 17.04 -15.56
C ASN A 50 21.79 15.98 -16.17
N GLN A 51 22.53 15.22 -15.36
CA GLN A 51 23.53 14.26 -15.84
C GLN A 51 23.15 12.81 -15.49
N ALA A 52 23.55 11.88 -16.35
CA ALA A 52 23.53 10.45 -16.06
C ALA A 52 24.86 9.80 -16.47
N LYS A 53 25.21 8.69 -15.82
CA LYS A 53 26.45 7.95 -16.03
C LYS A 53 26.19 6.45 -16.04
N LEU A 54 27.16 5.67 -16.51
CA LEU A 54 27.14 4.23 -16.28
C LEU A 54 27.24 3.92 -14.77
N PRO A 55 26.60 2.84 -14.31
CA PRO A 55 26.73 2.34 -12.95
C PRO A 55 28.18 2.11 -12.53
N THR A 56 28.44 2.24 -11.23
CA THR A 56 29.69 1.89 -10.54
C THR A 56 29.33 1.07 -9.29
N ALA A 57 30.31 0.48 -8.60
CA ALA A 57 30.03 -0.36 -7.44
C ALA A 57 29.16 0.35 -6.38
N GLY A 58 28.22 -0.40 -5.79
CA GLY A 58 27.24 0.07 -4.80
C GLY A 58 25.86 0.35 -5.39
N SER A 59 24.85 0.42 -4.53
CA SER A 59 23.48 0.78 -4.94
C SER A 59 23.45 2.23 -5.44
N GLN A 60 22.91 2.41 -6.65
CA GLN A 60 22.84 3.70 -7.30
C GLN A 60 21.47 3.92 -7.88
N GLY A 61 20.91 5.11 -7.65
CA GLY A 61 19.57 5.47 -8.12
C GLY A 61 19.44 5.31 -9.64
N PHE A 62 18.83 4.20 -10.06
CA PHE A 62 18.51 3.89 -11.43
C PHE A 62 17.66 5.00 -12.04
N LEU A 63 18.06 5.47 -13.22
CA LEU A 63 17.38 6.56 -13.91
C LEU A 63 16.63 6.08 -15.16
N GLY A 64 17.10 5.00 -15.79
CA GLY A 64 16.47 4.41 -16.96
C GLY A 64 17.48 3.69 -17.86
N ILE A 65 17.05 3.39 -19.08
CA ILE A 65 17.83 2.69 -20.11
C ILE A 65 18.05 3.60 -21.31
N THR A 66 19.27 3.68 -21.83
CA THR A 66 19.59 4.52 -23.00
C THR A 66 18.90 4.02 -24.27
N GLU A 67 18.20 4.92 -24.97
CA GLU A 67 17.54 4.63 -26.23
C GLU A 67 18.53 4.69 -27.40
N MET A 68 18.37 3.81 -28.38
CA MET A 68 19.02 3.92 -29.68
C MET A 68 18.38 5.06 -30.49
N THR A 69 19.16 6.10 -30.77
CA THR A 69 18.80 7.17 -31.70
C THR A 69 19.67 7.10 -32.94
N THR A 70 19.27 7.79 -34.01
CA THR A 70 20.15 7.97 -35.17
C THR A 70 21.36 8.78 -34.73
N ALA A 71 22.53 8.13 -34.66
CA ALA A 71 23.78 8.78 -34.31
C ALA A 71 24.10 9.87 -35.36
N TRP A 72 24.47 11.07 -34.90
CA TRP A 72 24.75 12.22 -35.75
C TRP A 72 26.10 12.12 -36.47
N SER A 73 27.02 11.27 -35.98
CA SER A 73 28.25 10.87 -36.66
C SER A 73 28.79 9.59 -36.04
N GLU A 74 29.47 8.76 -36.83
CA GLU A 74 30.28 7.65 -36.34
C GLU A 74 31.40 8.21 -35.44
N ASN A 75 31.62 7.62 -34.26
CA ASN A 75 32.82 7.92 -33.49
C ASN A 75 34.04 7.40 -34.26
N ALA A 76 35.27 7.73 -33.83
CA ALA A 76 36.50 7.27 -34.49
C ALA A 76 36.71 5.73 -34.53
N SER A 77 35.71 4.94 -34.09
CA SER A 77 35.71 3.47 -34.03
C SER A 77 34.45 2.84 -34.64
N ASP A 78 33.70 3.57 -35.47
CA ASP A 78 32.47 3.12 -36.14
C ASP A 78 31.39 2.55 -35.20
N LEU A 79 31.39 2.99 -33.93
CA LEU A 79 30.47 2.53 -32.90
C LEU A 79 29.41 3.60 -32.61
N HIS A 80 28.14 3.21 -32.66
CA HIS A 80 27.03 4.08 -32.30
C HIS A 80 26.85 4.13 -30.78
N LEU A 81 27.12 5.28 -30.18
CA LEU A 81 27.02 5.55 -28.74
C LEU A 81 26.73 7.03 -28.49
N TYR A 82 26.38 7.38 -27.25
CA TYR A 82 26.34 8.76 -26.78
C TYR A 82 27.73 9.18 -26.32
N GLU A 83 28.34 10.14 -27.00
CA GLU A 83 29.65 10.68 -26.60
C GLU A 83 29.55 11.42 -25.27
N GLN A 84 30.67 11.50 -24.55
CA GLN A 84 30.76 12.29 -23.32
C GLN A 84 30.23 13.73 -23.50
N TYR A 85 29.43 14.17 -22.53
CA TYR A 85 28.77 15.48 -22.45
C TYR A 85 27.72 15.76 -23.53
N ARG A 86 27.30 14.75 -24.28
CA ARG A 86 26.16 14.86 -25.19
C ARG A 86 24.86 14.51 -24.48
N GLU A 87 23.78 15.09 -24.98
CA GLU A 87 22.43 14.73 -24.55
C GLU A 87 22.10 13.32 -25.03
N MET A 88 21.57 12.51 -24.11
CA MET A 88 21.16 11.14 -24.34
C MET A 88 19.67 10.98 -24.04
N ASN A 89 18.98 10.18 -24.84
CA ASN A 89 17.61 9.79 -24.56
C ASN A 89 17.60 8.58 -23.62
N ILE A 90 16.84 8.67 -22.54
CA ILE A 90 16.69 7.63 -21.53
C ILE A 90 15.20 7.29 -21.41
N ILE A 91 14.91 5.99 -21.42
CA ILE A 91 13.58 5.44 -21.16
C ILE A 91 13.50 4.98 -19.71
N ASP A 92 12.54 5.51 -18.96
CA ASP A 92 12.23 5.10 -17.57
C ASP A 92 10.92 4.29 -17.45
N PHE A 93 10.09 4.34 -18.50
CA PHE A 93 8.84 3.61 -18.62
C PHE A 93 8.60 3.13 -20.05
N GLY A 94 8.14 1.88 -20.19
CA GLY A 94 7.76 1.26 -21.46
C GLY A 94 8.65 0.07 -21.86
N LEU A 95 8.58 -0.33 -23.12
CA LEU A 95 9.19 -1.57 -23.64
C LEU A 95 10.45 -1.29 -24.47
N ILE A 96 11.58 -1.86 -24.05
CA ILE A 96 12.89 -1.66 -24.68
C ILE A 96 13.67 -2.98 -24.84
N TRP A 97 14.40 -3.10 -25.94
CA TRP A 97 15.26 -4.25 -26.22
C TRP A 97 16.67 -4.06 -25.63
N VAL A 98 17.13 -5.04 -24.85
CA VAL A 98 18.43 -4.99 -24.14
C VAL A 98 19.16 -6.32 -24.20
N TYR A 99 20.49 -6.30 -24.05
CA TYR A 99 21.26 -7.54 -23.90
C TYR A 99 21.23 -8.09 -22.48
N THR A 100 21.14 -9.41 -22.38
CA THR A 100 21.17 -10.12 -21.10
C THR A 100 22.46 -10.91 -20.92
N GLU A 101 23.00 -10.90 -19.71
CA GLU A 101 24.23 -11.64 -19.37
C GLU A 101 24.00 -13.16 -19.27
N GLN A 102 22.75 -13.55 -19.06
CA GLN A 102 22.35 -14.93 -18.85
C GLN A 102 21.03 -15.21 -19.57
N SER A 103 20.65 -16.49 -19.60
CA SER A 103 19.37 -16.89 -20.16
C SER A 103 18.21 -16.36 -19.31
N VAL A 104 17.28 -15.66 -19.96
CA VAL A 104 16.07 -15.10 -19.34
C VAL A 104 14.82 -15.65 -20.02
N VAL A 105 13.71 -15.61 -19.30
CA VAL A 105 12.37 -16.00 -19.74
C VAL A 105 11.37 -14.94 -19.27
N PRO A 106 10.17 -14.86 -19.88
CA PRO A 106 9.13 -13.93 -19.46
C PRO A 106 8.80 -14.03 -17.96
N GLY A 107 8.58 -12.90 -17.31
CA GLY A 107 8.26 -12.78 -15.88
C GLY A 107 9.46 -12.78 -14.94
N ASN A 108 10.69 -13.04 -15.43
CA ASN A 108 11.87 -12.87 -14.59
C ASN A 108 12.06 -11.40 -14.18
N ALA A 109 12.46 -11.18 -12.93
CA ALA A 109 12.88 -9.88 -12.45
C ALA A 109 14.10 -9.37 -13.23
N VAL A 110 14.23 -8.05 -13.35
CA VAL A 110 15.31 -7.39 -14.08
C VAL A 110 16.27 -6.73 -13.11
N TYR A 111 17.55 -7.08 -13.21
CA TYR A 111 18.65 -6.48 -12.48
C TYR A 111 19.61 -5.83 -13.45
N PHE A 112 20.22 -4.70 -13.08
CA PHE A 112 21.31 -4.10 -13.84
C PHE A 112 22.65 -4.30 -13.13
N ARG A 113 23.71 -4.53 -13.91
CA ARG A 113 25.06 -4.70 -13.40
C ARG A 113 25.69 -3.35 -13.02
N HIS A 114 26.16 -3.24 -11.78
CA HIS A 114 26.88 -2.07 -11.28
C HIS A 114 28.36 -2.32 -11.00
N THR A 115 28.77 -3.58 -10.85
CA THR A 115 30.17 -3.97 -10.77
C THR A 115 30.49 -4.91 -11.94
N ALA A 116 31.41 -4.51 -12.82
CA ALA A 116 31.95 -5.40 -13.83
C ALA A 116 32.89 -6.41 -13.15
N ASP A 117 32.76 -7.69 -13.50
CA ASP A 117 33.66 -8.75 -13.05
C ASP A 117 34.59 -9.15 -14.21
N THR A 118 34.31 -10.27 -14.89
CA THR A 118 35.18 -10.82 -15.93
C THR A 118 34.44 -10.93 -17.27
N ALA A 119 34.88 -10.16 -18.26
CA ALA A 119 34.36 -10.15 -19.64
C ALA A 119 34.29 -11.59 -20.24
N PRO A 120 33.31 -11.92 -21.11
CA PRO A 120 32.80 -11.02 -22.16
C PRO A 120 31.39 -10.44 -21.99
N LEU A 121 30.58 -10.94 -21.05
CA LEU A 121 29.17 -10.52 -20.90
C LEU A 121 28.92 -9.56 -19.73
N ASP A 122 29.81 -9.59 -18.72
CA ASP A 122 29.70 -8.85 -17.46
C ASP A 122 30.16 -7.40 -17.61
N ILE A 123 29.39 -6.63 -18.37
CA ILE A 123 29.69 -5.23 -18.70
C ILE A 123 28.75 -4.32 -17.90
N LEU A 124 29.25 -3.17 -17.43
CA LEU A 124 28.45 -2.17 -16.72
C LEU A 124 27.17 -1.82 -17.50
N GLY A 125 26.05 -1.73 -16.77
CA GLY A 125 24.74 -1.40 -17.31
C GLY A 125 24.09 -2.50 -18.16
N ARG A 126 24.63 -3.73 -18.20
CA ARG A 126 23.96 -4.91 -18.76
C ARG A 126 22.90 -5.46 -17.80
N PHE A 127 22.00 -6.27 -18.34
CA PHE A 127 20.85 -6.78 -17.60
C PHE A 127 20.95 -8.27 -17.31
N ARG A 128 20.34 -8.66 -16.20
CA ARG A 128 20.35 -10.03 -15.68
C ARG A 128 19.13 -10.27 -14.79
N LYS A 129 18.96 -11.48 -14.23
CA LYS A 129 17.78 -11.88 -13.45
C LYS A 129 18.03 -12.18 -11.96
N ASP A 130 19.21 -11.87 -11.45
CA ASP A 130 19.66 -12.18 -10.09
C ASP A 130 20.71 -11.16 -9.61
N THR A 131 21.05 -11.21 -8.33
CA THR A 131 21.94 -10.25 -7.67
C THR A 131 23.42 -10.39 -8.01
N SER A 132 23.84 -11.44 -8.71
CA SER A 132 25.26 -11.70 -9.00
C SER A 132 26.18 -11.71 -7.77
N GLY A 133 25.71 -12.20 -6.62
CA GLY A 133 26.51 -12.13 -5.39
C GLY A 133 26.70 -10.70 -4.86
N GLY A 134 25.91 -9.73 -5.31
CA GLY A 134 25.93 -8.33 -4.88
C GLY A 134 26.46 -7.34 -5.92
N ASP A 135 26.78 -7.79 -7.14
CA ASP A 135 27.30 -6.95 -8.23
C ASP A 135 26.22 -6.37 -9.16
N ALA A 136 24.96 -6.67 -8.88
CA ALA A 136 23.82 -6.17 -9.62
C ALA A 136 22.65 -5.78 -8.69
N GLU A 137 21.91 -4.78 -9.15
CA GLU A 137 20.82 -4.16 -8.40
C GLU A 137 19.47 -4.37 -9.10
N LEU A 138 18.44 -4.65 -8.30
CA LEU A 138 17.08 -4.88 -8.79
C LEU A 138 16.49 -3.58 -9.34
N ILE A 139 15.93 -3.64 -10.54
CA ILE A 139 15.04 -2.58 -11.04
C ILE A 139 13.63 -2.94 -10.59
N THR A 140 13.19 -2.34 -9.48
CA THR A 140 11.86 -2.60 -8.94
C THR A 140 10.78 -2.27 -9.96
N GLY A 141 9.87 -3.22 -10.19
CA GLY A 141 8.76 -3.07 -11.14
C GLY A 141 9.10 -3.42 -12.60
N ALA A 142 10.34 -3.79 -12.92
CA ALA A 142 10.71 -4.22 -14.27
C ALA A 142 10.69 -5.76 -14.43
N SER A 143 10.24 -6.22 -15.59
CA SER A 143 10.18 -7.65 -15.97
C SER A 143 10.74 -7.91 -17.36
N PHE A 144 11.34 -9.08 -17.56
CA PHE A 144 11.61 -9.59 -18.90
C PHE A 144 10.32 -10.11 -19.54
N GLU A 145 10.13 -9.85 -20.83
CA GLU A 145 8.93 -10.25 -21.59
C GLU A 145 9.23 -11.23 -22.74
N SER A 146 10.50 -11.60 -22.92
CA SER A 146 10.93 -12.53 -23.96
C SER A 146 11.95 -13.53 -23.46
N THR A 147 11.97 -14.71 -24.08
CA THR A 147 13.01 -15.72 -23.85
C THR A 147 14.24 -15.46 -24.70
N THR A 148 15.43 -15.49 -24.11
CA THR A 148 16.69 -15.44 -24.85
C THR A 148 17.80 -16.17 -24.09
N ALA A 149 18.87 -16.56 -24.78
CA ALA A 149 20.05 -17.16 -24.17
C ALA A 149 21.00 -16.08 -23.61
N ALA A 150 22.01 -16.50 -22.85
CA ALA A 150 23.10 -15.62 -22.42
C ALA A 150 23.75 -14.91 -23.62
N GLY A 151 23.94 -13.59 -23.51
CA GLY A 151 24.45 -12.75 -24.60
C GLY A 151 23.45 -12.45 -25.72
N GLY A 152 22.20 -12.91 -25.59
CA GLY A 152 21.12 -12.59 -26.51
C GLY A 152 20.39 -11.29 -26.15
N ILE A 153 19.52 -10.84 -27.05
CA ILE A 153 18.65 -9.68 -26.83
C ILE A 153 17.31 -10.11 -26.21
N ALA A 154 16.85 -9.38 -25.21
CA ALA A 154 15.59 -9.59 -24.52
C ALA A 154 14.76 -8.31 -24.47
N LEU A 155 13.45 -8.46 -24.46
CA LEU A 155 12.50 -7.39 -24.22
C LEU A 155 12.36 -7.18 -22.71
N VAL A 156 12.54 -5.93 -22.28
CA VAL A 156 12.29 -5.50 -20.89
C VAL A 156 11.10 -4.55 -20.87
N ASN A 157 10.16 -4.85 -19.99
CA ASN A 157 9.10 -3.93 -19.59
C ASN A 157 9.58 -3.12 -18.38
N LEU A 158 9.76 -1.82 -18.57
CA LEU A 158 10.04 -0.88 -17.51
C LEU A 158 8.72 -0.33 -16.99
N ASN A 159 8.31 -0.79 -15.82
CA ASN A 159 7.21 -0.23 -15.05
C ASN A 159 7.73 0.21 -13.68
N THR A 160 8.79 1.02 -13.68
CA THR A 160 9.36 1.51 -12.43
C THR A 160 8.33 2.38 -11.72
N PRO A 161 8.08 2.18 -10.40
CA PRO A 161 6.97 2.80 -9.67
C PRO A 161 7.21 4.29 -9.36
N GLY A 162 7.75 5.06 -10.31
CA GLY A 162 7.97 6.52 -10.21
C GLY A 162 6.74 7.35 -10.56
N VAL A 163 5.78 6.78 -11.30
CA VAL A 163 4.43 7.31 -11.37
C VAL A 163 3.65 6.56 -10.31
N GLY A 164 3.26 7.25 -9.24
CA GLY A 164 2.14 6.84 -8.40
C GLY A 164 0.89 6.81 -9.28
N VAL A 165 0.78 5.77 -10.12
CA VAL A 165 -0.51 5.31 -10.56
C VAL A 165 -1.23 5.08 -9.25
N LEU A 166 -2.32 5.82 -9.07
CA LEU A 166 -3.31 5.51 -8.05
C LEU A 166 -3.77 4.10 -8.40
N LEU A 167 -3.03 3.09 -7.94
CA LEU A 167 -3.44 1.71 -8.05
C LEU A 167 -4.71 1.67 -7.22
N SER A 168 -5.80 1.67 -7.96
CA SER A 168 -7.04 1.12 -7.45
C SER A 168 -6.69 -0.31 -7.00
N PRO A 169 -7.20 -0.79 -5.87
CA PRO A 169 -6.67 -1.93 -5.11
C PRO A 169 -6.55 -3.18 -5.98
N ASP A 170 -5.32 -3.67 -6.22
CA ASP A 170 -5.07 -4.90 -6.98
C ASP A 170 -4.58 -6.08 -6.10
N SER A 171 -4.51 -5.90 -4.78
CA SER A 171 -4.19 -6.99 -3.85
C SER A 171 -5.25 -7.10 -2.75
N SER A 172 -6.04 -8.17 -2.82
CA SER A 172 -7.01 -8.54 -1.79
C SER A 172 -6.67 -9.90 -1.19
N GLU A 173 -6.93 -10.07 0.09
CA GLU A 173 -6.94 -11.36 0.76
C GLU A 173 -8.31 -11.67 1.34
N THR A 174 -8.55 -12.95 1.67
CA THR A 174 -9.70 -13.36 2.48
C THR A 174 -9.20 -14.15 3.67
N ILE A 175 -9.62 -13.75 4.87
CA ILE A 175 -9.35 -14.48 6.10
C ILE A 175 -10.59 -15.23 6.56
N THR A 176 -10.44 -16.52 6.87
CA THR A 176 -11.53 -17.43 7.25
C THR A 176 -11.29 -18.13 8.59
N ALA A 177 -10.06 -18.11 9.10
CA ALA A 177 -9.70 -18.78 10.34
C ALA A 177 -10.15 -17.99 11.58
N THR A 178 -10.60 -18.68 12.63
CA THR A 178 -11.02 -18.05 13.91
C THR A 178 -9.88 -17.30 14.62
N THR A 179 -8.63 -17.58 14.24
CA THR A 179 -7.46 -16.77 14.59
C THR A 179 -6.66 -16.48 13.32
N ALA A 180 -6.54 -15.21 12.96
CA ALA A 180 -5.98 -14.80 11.68
C ALA A 180 -5.04 -13.60 11.80
N VAL A 181 -4.36 -13.28 10.70
CA VAL A 181 -3.58 -12.05 10.54
C VAL A 181 -4.16 -11.31 9.34
N VAL A 182 -4.43 -10.03 9.52
CA VAL A 182 -4.71 -9.09 8.44
C VAL A 182 -3.36 -8.70 7.85
N GLY A 183 -3.10 -9.13 6.61
CA GLY A 183 -1.84 -8.88 5.91
C GLY A 183 -1.63 -7.39 5.64
N VAL A 184 -0.39 -6.93 5.71
CA VAL A 184 0.00 -5.56 5.33
C VAL A 184 0.41 -5.45 3.86
N ASP A 185 0.58 -6.57 3.16
CA ASP A 185 0.97 -6.59 1.74
C ASP A 185 -0.25 -6.52 0.79
N THR A 186 -1.46 -6.64 1.35
CA THR A 186 -2.73 -6.48 0.63
C THR A 186 -3.40 -5.17 1.04
N GLU A 187 -4.02 -4.48 0.10
CA GLU A 187 -4.78 -3.26 0.43
C GLU A 187 -6.15 -3.61 1.04
N ILE A 188 -6.81 -4.65 0.52
CA ILE A 188 -8.15 -5.08 0.97
C ILE A 188 -8.06 -6.43 1.70
N THR A 189 -8.72 -6.52 2.85
CA THR A 189 -9.00 -7.79 3.52
C THR A 189 -10.49 -8.03 3.62
N TYR A 190 -10.94 -9.14 3.04
CA TYR A 190 -12.28 -9.67 3.27
C TYR A 190 -12.27 -10.61 4.48
N VAL A 191 -13.19 -10.39 5.39
CA VAL A 191 -13.33 -11.18 6.63
C VAL A 191 -14.57 -12.05 6.50
N ASP A 192 -14.35 -13.36 6.55
CA ASP A 192 -15.40 -14.36 6.52
C ASP A 192 -15.40 -15.10 7.88
N THR A 193 -16.42 -14.83 8.70
CA THR A 193 -16.56 -15.47 10.02
C THR A 193 -17.47 -16.70 9.99
N THR A 194 -17.62 -17.39 8.84
CA THR A 194 -18.43 -18.64 8.74
C THR A 194 -18.03 -19.68 9.79
N LEU A 195 -16.76 -19.71 10.22
CA LEU A 195 -16.25 -20.63 11.24
C LEU A 195 -16.50 -20.17 12.69
N GLY A 196 -17.22 -19.06 12.89
CA GLY A 196 -17.51 -18.47 14.19
C GLY A 196 -16.78 -17.14 14.41
N ALA A 197 -16.96 -16.58 15.61
CA ALA A 197 -16.27 -15.37 16.04
C ALA A 197 -14.74 -15.46 15.81
N MET A 198 -14.16 -14.37 15.32
CA MET A 198 -12.78 -14.32 14.86
C MET A 198 -11.96 -13.31 15.66
N ALA A 199 -10.73 -13.68 15.99
CA ALA A 199 -9.71 -12.75 16.48
C ALA A 199 -8.62 -12.60 15.41
N ALA A 200 -8.34 -11.38 14.96
CA ALA A 200 -7.28 -11.11 14.01
C ALA A 200 -6.27 -10.09 14.56
N SER A 201 -5.02 -10.19 14.13
CA SER A 201 -4.01 -9.14 14.38
C SER A 201 -3.73 -8.34 13.10
N LEU A 202 -3.29 -7.10 13.26
CA LEU A 202 -2.81 -6.26 12.15
C LEU A 202 -1.45 -5.66 12.54
N ALA A 203 -0.40 -5.93 11.77
CA ALA A 203 0.92 -5.35 12.01
C ALA A 203 0.96 -3.86 11.63
N ASP A 204 2.02 -3.16 12.02
CA ASP A 204 2.27 -1.79 11.55
C ASP A 204 2.58 -1.77 10.05
N GLY A 205 2.06 -0.74 9.38
CA GLY A 205 2.28 -0.52 7.95
C GLY A 205 3.49 0.36 7.66
N THR A 206 3.56 0.82 6.42
CA THR A 206 4.48 1.91 6.01
C THR A 206 3.74 3.24 6.00
N GLU A 207 4.43 4.36 6.27
CA GLU A 207 3.81 5.69 6.27
C GLU A 207 3.06 5.98 4.96
N GLY A 208 1.83 6.46 5.06
CA GLY A 208 0.95 6.77 3.93
C GLY A 208 0.15 5.57 3.40
N GLN A 209 0.41 4.36 3.90
CA GLN A 209 -0.31 3.15 3.50
C GLN A 209 -1.78 3.18 3.91
N ASN A 210 -2.67 2.85 2.97
CA ASN A 210 -4.09 2.64 3.23
C ASN A 210 -4.40 1.14 3.39
N LYS A 211 -5.36 0.82 4.26
CA LYS A 211 -5.88 -0.53 4.45
C LYS A 211 -7.40 -0.50 4.53
N LYS A 212 -8.08 -1.31 3.73
CA LYS A 212 -9.53 -1.52 3.85
C LYS A 212 -9.81 -2.92 4.35
N ILE A 213 -10.71 -3.04 5.33
CA ILE A 213 -11.13 -4.32 5.90
C ILE A 213 -12.64 -4.35 5.88
N MET A 214 -13.23 -5.43 5.37
CA MET A 214 -14.69 -5.57 5.25
C MET A 214 -15.13 -6.99 5.60
N MET A 215 -16.20 -7.12 6.38
CA MET A 215 -16.84 -8.41 6.63
C MET A 215 -17.75 -8.80 5.47
N THR A 216 -17.59 -10.01 4.95
CA THR A 216 -18.35 -10.56 3.81
C THR A 216 -19.35 -11.62 4.24
N VAL A 217 -19.10 -12.31 5.35
CA VAL A 217 -19.99 -13.30 5.95
C VAL A 217 -20.01 -13.11 7.45
N ASP A 218 -21.20 -13.27 8.04
CA ASP A 218 -21.42 -13.18 9.48
C ASP A 218 -21.78 -14.56 10.05
N GLY A 219 -20.80 -15.18 10.69
CA GLY A 219 -20.99 -16.28 11.64
C GLY A 219 -20.61 -15.88 13.07
N GLY A 220 -20.52 -14.57 13.35
CA GLY A 220 -20.05 -13.98 14.60
C GLY A 220 -19.04 -12.85 14.39
N ASP A 221 -18.84 -12.04 15.42
CA ASP A 221 -18.01 -10.84 15.36
C ASP A 221 -16.53 -11.14 15.08
N CYS A 222 -15.90 -10.27 14.29
CA CYS A 222 -14.45 -10.23 14.14
C CYS A 222 -13.87 -9.07 14.96
N ILE A 223 -12.95 -9.39 15.87
CA ILE A 223 -12.16 -8.42 16.63
C ILE A 223 -10.75 -8.39 16.06
N ILE A 224 -10.33 -7.23 15.56
CA ILE A 224 -9.02 -7.01 14.98
C ILE A 224 -8.20 -6.17 15.95
N THR A 225 -6.98 -6.61 16.26
CA THR A 225 -6.05 -5.93 17.15
C THR A 225 -4.84 -5.45 16.36
N PRO A 226 -4.83 -4.18 15.92
CA PRO A 226 -3.64 -3.55 15.34
C PRO A 226 -2.53 -3.41 16.38
N ALA A 227 -1.27 -3.55 15.95
CA ALA A 227 -0.10 -3.39 16.81
C ALA A 227 -0.06 -1.97 17.43
N ASN A 228 -0.23 -0.94 16.61
CA ASN A 228 -0.41 0.44 17.06
C ASN A 228 -1.66 1.05 16.41
N LEU A 229 -2.79 1.02 17.13
CA LEU A 229 -3.95 1.82 16.76
C LEU A 229 -3.84 3.19 17.43
N ALA A 230 -4.03 4.26 16.67
CA ALA A 230 -3.85 5.62 17.14
C ALA A 230 -4.70 5.97 18.36
N ILE A 231 -5.90 5.41 18.41
CA ILE A 231 -6.82 5.57 19.51
C ILE A 231 -7.54 4.25 19.72
N GLY A 232 -7.74 3.84 20.98
CA GLY A 232 -8.27 2.51 21.29
C GLY A 232 -7.25 1.39 21.07
N ALA A 233 -7.72 0.14 21.12
CA ALA A 233 -6.85 -1.04 20.99
C ALA A 233 -7.36 -2.06 19.96
N THR A 234 -8.63 -1.99 19.57
CA THR A 234 -9.25 -2.97 18.66
C THR A 234 -10.25 -2.32 17.72
N LEU A 235 -10.47 -2.98 16.58
CA LEU A 235 -11.54 -2.71 15.61
C LEU A 235 -12.52 -3.89 15.67
N ARG A 236 -13.81 -3.65 15.48
CA ARG A 236 -14.84 -4.70 15.56
C ARG A 236 -15.78 -4.66 14.37
N LEU A 237 -15.88 -5.78 13.67
CA LEU A 237 -16.85 -6.01 12.61
C LEU A 237 -17.95 -6.91 13.19
N THR A 238 -19.19 -6.42 13.20
CA THR A 238 -20.33 -7.11 13.84
C THR A 238 -21.25 -7.79 12.84
N ASP A 239 -21.36 -7.22 11.63
CA ASP A 239 -22.29 -7.66 10.60
C ASP A 239 -21.63 -7.61 9.22
N VAL A 240 -22.22 -8.35 8.27
CA VAL A 240 -21.86 -8.24 6.85
C VAL A 240 -21.90 -6.77 6.40
N PHE A 241 -20.91 -6.37 5.60
CA PHE A 241 -20.67 -5.00 5.15
C PHE A 241 -20.18 -4.00 6.21
N SER A 242 -20.01 -4.42 7.46
CA SER A 242 -19.18 -3.66 8.39
C SER A 242 -17.78 -3.53 7.79
N SER A 243 -17.23 -2.31 7.77
CA SER A 243 -15.91 -2.06 7.21
C SER A 243 -15.18 -0.90 7.87
N TYR A 244 -13.85 -0.97 7.82
CA TYR A 244 -12.94 0.09 8.23
C TYR A 244 -11.99 0.42 7.08
N THR A 245 -11.75 1.71 6.88
CA THR A 245 -10.63 2.21 6.09
C THR A 245 -9.66 2.89 7.02
N LEU A 246 -8.41 2.43 6.99
CA LEU A 246 -7.32 2.89 7.84
C LEU A 246 -6.22 3.53 6.99
N GLN A 247 -5.48 4.45 7.59
CA GLN A 247 -4.23 4.98 7.05
C GLN A 247 -3.12 4.91 8.10
N PHE A 248 -1.95 4.40 7.75
CA PHE A 248 -0.80 4.35 8.66
C PHE A 248 -0.01 5.66 8.60
N SER A 249 0.17 6.32 9.74
CA SER A 249 0.87 7.62 9.85
C SER A 249 2.37 7.51 10.08
N GLY A 250 2.97 6.33 9.86
CA GLY A 250 4.36 6.02 10.23
C GLY A 250 4.55 5.59 11.69
N THR A 251 3.57 5.85 12.55
CA THR A 251 3.60 5.50 13.99
C THR A 251 2.38 4.73 14.48
N SER A 252 1.23 4.92 13.83
CA SER A 252 -0.02 4.30 14.23
C SER A 252 -1.01 4.25 13.07
N TRP A 253 -1.91 3.27 13.10
CA TRP A 253 -3.08 3.21 12.24
C TRP A 253 -4.11 4.23 12.68
N LYS A 254 -4.56 5.07 11.74
CA LYS A 254 -5.66 6.03 11.91
C LYS A 254 -6.88 5.48 11.20
N VAL A 255 -8.02 5.43 11.87
CA VAL A 255 -9.30 5.17 11.20
C VAL A 255 -9.70 6.44 10.46
N ILE A 256 -9.88 6.36 9.15
CA ILE A 256 -10.25 7.50 8.29
C ILE A 256 -11.68 7.38 7.73
N ALA A 257 -12.22 6.17 7.68
CA ALA A 257 -13.62 5.92 7.42
C ALA A 257 -14.06 4.62 8.08
N ARG A 258 -15.34 4.57 8.44
CA ARG A 258 -16.00 3.38 8.97
C ARG A 258 -17.41 3.31 8.41
N GLU A 259 -17.83 2.12 8.01
CA GLU A 259 -19.21 1.82 7.63
C GLU A 259 -19.69 0.61 8.44
N GLY A 260 -20.94 0.62 8.87
CA GLY A 260 -21.50 -0.41 9.74
C GLY A 260 -22.10 0.17 11.02
N LYS A 261 -23.15 -0.47 11.52
CA LYS A 261 -23.91 0.02 12.67
C LYS A 261 -23.19 -0.31 13.97
N SER A 262 -22.70 0.70 14.66
CA SER A 262 -22.06 0.55 15.97
C SER A 262 -23.12 0.42 17.07
N ILE A 263 -23.67 -0.78 17.28
CA ILE A 263 -24.53 -1.04 18.45
C ILE A 263 -23.64 -1.58 19.58
N VAL A 264 -23.36 -0.75 20.57
CA VAL A 264 -22.74 -1.21 21.82
C VAL A 264 -23.85 -1.56 22.80
N THR A 265 -24.13 -2.85 22.96
CA THR A 265 -24.93 -3.37 24.07
C THR A 265 -24.02 -3.57 25.27
N ILE A 266 -24.12 -2.71 26.29
CA ILE A 266 -23.38 -2.91 27.54
C ILE A 266 -24.26 -3.69 28.52
N THR A 267 -23.93 -4.96 28.73
CA THR A 267 -24.43 -5.69 29.91
C THR A 267 -23.63 -5.21 31.12
N ALA A 268 -24.30 -4.44 31.99
CA ALA A 268 -23.65 -3.76 33.10
C ALA A 268 -23.04 -4.74 34.13
N ALA A 269 -21.72 -4.93 34.11
CA ALA A 269 -20.96 -5.43 35.27
C ALA A 269 -19.43 -5.23 35.21
N THR A 270 -18.83 -4.58 34.19
CA THR A 270 -17.37 -4.36 34.19
C THR A 270 -16.98 -3.03 33.57
N THR A 271 -16.02 -2.35 34.21
CA THR A 271 -15.28 -1.19 33.69
C THR A 271 -14.55 -1.57 32.39
N ALA A 272 -15.20 -1.37 31.25
CA ALA A 272 -14.56 -1.43 29.94
C ALA A 272 -14.50 -0.01 29.38
N ALA A 273 -13.31 0.43 28.96
CA ALA A 273 -13.13 1.70 28.27
C ALA A 273 -14.01 1.70 27.00
N MET A 274 -14.84 2.74 26.85
CA MET A 274 -15.75 2.83 25.70
C MET A 274 -14.95 3.01 24.41
N PRO A 275 -15.23 2.23 23.34
CA PRO A 275 -14.59 2.41 22.04
C PRO A 275 -15.03 3.72 21.36
N LEU A 276 -14.24 4.15 20.38
CA LEU A 276 -14.19 5.52 19.84
C LEU A 276 -15.48 6.14 19.31
N ASP A 277 -16.48 5.35 18.92
CA ASP A 277 -17.68 5.85 18.23
C ASP A 277 -18.93 5.13 18.74
N VAL A 278 -19.22 5.25 20.04
CA VAL A 278 -20.53 4.87 20.57
C VAL A 278 -21.51 5.99 20.26
N GLU A 279 -22.25 5.87 19.16
CA GLU A 279 -23.32 6.79 18.77
C GLU A 279 -24.58 6.56 19.63
N ILE A 280 -24.84 5.30 19.98
CA ILE A 280 -26.01 4.89 20.76
C ILE A 280 -25.56 3.95 21.89
N PHE A 281 -25.87 4.34 23.13
CA PHE A 281 -25.72 3.51 24.32
C PHE A 281 -27.08 2.90 24.69
N ILE A 282 -27.16 1.57 24.80
CA ILE A 282 -28.41 0.85 25.10
C ILE A 282 -28.31 0.13 26.43
N PHE A 283 -29.25 0.40 27.34
CA PHE A 283 -29.42 -0.33 28.59
C PHE A 283 -30.51 -1.42 28.45
N ASP A 284 -30.21 -2.61 28.96
CA ASP A 284 -31.18 -3.70 29.18
C ASP A 284 -31.45 -3.81 30.68
N SER A 285 -32.67 -3.48 31.09
CA SER A 285 -33.09 -3.34 32.50
C SER A 285 -33.51 -4.67 33.15
N THR A 286 -33.26 -5.83 32.52
CA THR A 286 -33.49 -7.14 33.16
C THR A 286 -32.62 -7.34 34.42
N ILE A 287 -31.71 -6.40 34.73
CA ILE A 287 -30.87 -6.35 35.91
C ILE A 287 -31.25 -5.10 36.72
N GLY A 288 -31.78 -5.29 37.93
CA GLY A 288 -32.12 -4.20 38.84
C GLY A 288 -30.93 -3.26 39.09
N ALA A 289 -31.19 -1.95 38.99
CA ALA A 289 -30.27 -0.83 39.25
C ALA A 289 -28.82 -1.07 38.75
N SER A 290 -28.58 -0.85 37.47
CA SER A 290 -27.21 -0.85 36.95
C SER A 290 -26.52 0.49 37.17
N THR A 291 -25.56 0.56 38.09
CA THR A 291 -24.63 1.69 38.22
C THR A 291 -23.54 1.58 37.15
N GLY A 292 -23.87 1.95 35.90
CA GLY A 292 -22.91 2.00 34.79
C GLY A 292 -22.08 3.28 34.83
N ALA A 293 -20.77 3.18 35.11
CA ALA A 293 -19.86 4.30 34.94
C ALA A 293 -19.46 4.43 33.46
N ILE A 294 -19.72 5.60 32.86
CA ILE A 294 -19.33 5.96 31.49
C ILE A 294 -17.97 6.65 31.56
N ALA A 295 -16.99 6.18 30.80
CA ALA A 295 -15.66 6.80 30.73
C ALA A 295 -15.73 8.19 30.07
N ALA A 296 -14.74 9.06 30.30
CA ALA A 296 -14.67 10.37 29.63
C ALA A 296 -14.62 10.21 28.10
N GLY A 297 -15.41 11.01 27.38
CA GLY A 297 -15.45 11.05 25.91
C GLY A 297 -14.48 12.08 25.31
N TYR A 298 -14.58 12.33 24.00
CA TYR A 298 -13.86 13.44 23.35
C TYR A 298 -14.62 14.76 23.49
N PRO A 299 -13.93 15.92 23.52
CA PRO A 299 -14.60 17.22 23.47
C PRO A 299 -15.51 17.32 22.24
N GLY A 300 -16.80 17.59 22.46
CA GLY A 300 -17.81 17.70 21.42
C GLY A 300 -18.43 16.38 20.96
N GLN A 301 -18.08 15.25 21.60
CA GLN A 301 -18.74 13.97 21.33
C GLN A 301 -20.19 13.99 21.81
N GLU A 302 -21.11 13.60 20.93
CA GLU A 302 -22.53 13.42 21.23
C GLU A 302 -22.87 11.94 21.32
N VAL A 303 -23.53 11.53 22.41
CA VAL A 303 -23.97 10.15 22.62
C VAL A 303 -25.46 10.17 22.93
N THR A 304 -26.23 9.40 22.15
CA THR A 304 -27.65 9.17 22.44
C THR A 304 -27.79 7.94 23.34
N MET A 305 -28.42 8.10 24.48
CA MET A 305 -28.74 7.01 25.39
C MET A 305 -30.20 6.59 25.20
N LYS A 306 -30.48 5.29 25.11
CA LYS A 306 -31.85 4.76 25.00
C LYS A 306 -32.08 3.54 25.90
N MET A 307 -33.25 3.46 26.52
CA MET A 307 -33.72 2.27 27.24
C MET A 307 -34.73 1.51 26.38
N LEU A 308 -34.49 0.21 26.11
CA LEU A 308 -35.32 -0.58 25.18
C LEU A 308 -36.38 -1.47 25.85
N VAL A 309 -36.18 -1.86 27.11
CA VAL A 309 -37.09 -2.78 27.83
C VAL A 309 -37.19 -2.30 29.28
N ASP A 310 -38.36 -2.48 29.90
CA ASP A 310 -38.68 -2.09 31.28
C ASP A 310 -38.55 -3.27 32.27
N GLY A 311 -37.79 -3.03 33.33
CA GLY A 311 -37.67 -3.84 34.55
C GLY A 311 -37.64 -2.96 35.81
N GLY A 312 -37.97 -1.67 35.68
CA GLY A 312 -37.93 -0.63 36.71
C GLY A 312 -37.04 0.57 36.38
N ASP A 313 -37.27 1.69 37.09
CA ASP A 313 -36.52 2.95 36.97
C ASP A 313 -35.00 2.71 37.02
N GLN A 314 -34.30 3.17 35.98
CA GLN A 314 -32.84 3.11 35.94
C GLN A 314 -32.27 4.48 36.29
N VAL A 315 -31.46 4.51 37.34
CA VAL A 315 -30.74 5.69 37.81
C VAL A 315 -29.31 5.59 37.32
N ILE A 316 -28.93 6.45 36.37
CA ILE A 316 -27.52 6.55 35.99
C ILE A 316 -26.89 7.63 36.85
N THR A 317 -25.87 7.22 37.61
CA THR A 317 -25.00 8.11 38.36
C THR A 317 -23.59 8.06 37.76
N PRO A 318 -23.31 8.75 36.64
CA PRO A 318 -21.94 8.90 36.17
C PRO A 318 -21.14 9.64 37.24
N ALA A 319 -19.91 9.19 37.47
CA ALA A 319 -19.01 9.81 38.45
C ALA A 319 -18.61 11.26 38.09
N VAL A 320 -19.12 11.82 36.97
CA VAL A 320 -18.55 12.99 36.31
C VAL A 320 -19.59 13.91 35.62
N PHE A 321 -20.80 14.06 36.17
CA PHE A 321 -21.65 15.21 35.82
C PHE A 321 -21.22 16.43 36.64
N LEU A 322 -20.80 17.51 35.96
CA LEU A 322 -20.29 18.77 36.57
C LEU A 322 -21.28 19.45 37.54
N ASP A 323 -22.57 19.13 37.43
CA ASP A 323 -23.67 19.74 38.17
C ASP A 323 -24.28 18.82 39.26
N GLY A 324 -23.81 17.58 39.38
CA GLY A 324 -24.41 16.57 40.27
C GLY A 324 -25.80 16.10 39.81
N THR A 325 -26.18 16.35 38.56
CA THR A 325 -27.47 15.95 38.00
C THR A 325 -27.55 14.44 37.89
N ILE A 326 -28.64 13.89 38.42
CA ILE A 326 -29.04 12.50 38.25
C ILE A 326 -29.99 12.45 37.06
N ILE A 327 -29.66 11.61 36.07
CA ILE A 327 -30.57 11.33 34.95
C ILE A 327 -31.29 10.02 35.27
N THR A 328 -32.59 10.12 35.49
CA THR A 328 -33.48 8.97 35.61
C THR A 328 -34.09 8.69 34.25
N PHE A 329 -34.00 7.45 33.79
CA PHE A 329 -34.68 7.00 32.58
C PHE A 329 -35.90 6.16 32.99
N ASP A 330 -37.06 6.52 32.47
CA ASP A 330 -38.30 5.74 32.49
C ASP A 330 -38.64 5.27 31.06
N ASN A 331 -39.57 4.33 30.94
CA ASN A 331 -40.06 3.66 29.74
C ASN A 331 -39.84 4.41 28.41
N SER A 332 -38.92 3.90 27.60
CA SER A 332 -38.59 4.43 26.27
C SER A 332 -37.99 5.85 26.27
N ASP A 333 -37.47 6.32 27.40
CA ASP A 333 -36.75 7.58 27.45
C ASP A 333 -35.47 7.53 26.61
N ALA A 334 -35.20 8.66 25.98
CA ALA A 334 -33.92 8.95 25.37
C ALA A 334 -33.36 10.24 25.96
N ALA A 335 -32.04 10.27 26.14
CA ALA A 335 -31.32 11.48 26.51
C ALA A 335 -30.07 11.61 25.64
N VAL A 336 -29.68 12.85 25.37
CA VAL A 336 -28.43 13.16 24.70
C VAL A 336 -27.47 13.73 25.72
N ILE A 337 -26.27 13.16 25.79
CA ILE A 337 -25.17 13.67 26.59
C ILE A 337 -24.04 14.15 25.67
N LEU A 338 -23.41 15.27 26.04
CA LEU A 338 -22.22 15.81 25.38
C LEU A 338 -21.01 15.66 26.28
N SER A 339 -19.86 15.28 25.72
CA SER A 339 -18.60 15.29 26.48
C SER A 339 -17.80 16.58 26.22
N ASP A 340 -17.16 17.10 27.26
CA ASP A 340 -16.18 18.19 27.17
C ASP A 340 -14.72 17.68 27.10
N GLY A 341 -14.52 16.35 27.05
CA GLY A 341 -13.20 15.71 27.09
C GLY A 341 -12.78 15.21 28.47
N THR A 342 -13.44 15.66 29.54
CA THR A 342 -13.17 15.26 30.94
C THR A 342 -14.43 14.79 31.66
N ASN A 343 -15.54 15.46 31.40
CA ASN A 343 -16.84 15.28 32.03
C ASN A 343 -17.91 15.04 30.95
N TRP A 344 -19.12 14.69 31.40
CA TRP A 344 -20.32 14.63 30.57
C TRP A 344 -21.31 15.71 31.00
N LEU A 345 -22.07 16.25 30.06
CA LEU A 345 -23.12 17.26 30.25
C LEU A 345 -24.42 16.73 29.65
N SER A 346 -25.52 16.75 30.40
CA SER A 346 -26.84 16.45 29.84
C SER A 346 -27.34 17.61 29.00
N VAL A 347 -27.76 17.36 27.77
CA VAL A 347 -28.20 18.42 26.83
C VAL A 347 -29.71 18.42 26.59
N GLY A 348 -30.43 17.51 27.22
CA GLY A 348 -31.89 17.51 27.28
C GLY A 348 -32.41 16.72 28.47
N THR A 349 -33.56 17.11 29.01
CA THR A 349 -34.32 16.28 29.95
C THR A 349 -34.83 15.04 29.23
N PRO A 350 -34.85 13.85 29.88
CA PRO A 350 -35.50 12.67 29.33
C PRO A 350 -36.91 13.03 28.84
N THR A 351 -37.19 12.71 27.59
CA THR A 351 -38.53 12.84 27.03
C THR A 351 -38.94 11.47 26.55
N ALA A 352 -40.17 11.06 26.88
CA ALA A 352 -40.74 9.82 26.42
C ALA A 352 -40.62 9.77 24.88
N ALA A 353 -39.96 8.74 24.35
CA ALA A 353 -39.86 8.59 22.90
C ALA A 353 -41.27 8.51 22.32
N ILE A 354 -41.58 9.40 21.36
CA ILE A 354 -42.80 9.31 20.57
C ILE A 354 -42.71 8.00 19.79
N SER A 355 -43.58 7.04 20.14
CA SER A 355 -43.68 5.70 19.54
C SER A 355 -43.91 5.73 18.04
#